data_AF-A0A3D5EAE7-F1
#
_entry.id   AF-A0A3D5EAE7-F1
#
_cell.length_a   1.000
_cell.length_b   1.000
_cell.length_c   1.000
_cell.angle_alpha   90.00
_cell.angle_beta   90.00
_cell.angle_gamma   90.00
#
_symmetry.space_group_name_H-M   'P 1'
#
loop_
_entity.id
_entity.type
_entity.pdbx_description
1 polymer ?
#
loop_
_entity_poly.entity_id
_entity_poly.type
_entity_poly.pdbx_seq_one_letter_code
_entity_poly.pdbx_strand_id
1 'polypeptide(L)'
;RIARRALTNRRVGIAAGAHASLGHHFFALGDLEESLAAFAEALLLTPEDSVLRRDYEIVYRLLYPDPTPEQQGDQPSAKNEEGSGESQQLPDPAPEPSSGQGGVPSGGGEGGEEGLSPQELEQQLAAIDTQVDEIRARAGGVLSAREALAILELLEERTRLAAQNPMRGVRSGPGDY
;
A
#
# COMPACT_ATOMS: atom_id res chain seq x y z
N ARG A 1 -28.43 -8.63 18.67
CA ARG A 1 -27.03 -8.16 18.52
C ARG A 1 -26.80 -7.28 17.28
N ILE A 2 -27.69 -7.31 16.26
CA ILE A 2 -27.59 -6.51 15.01
C ILE A 2 -27.65 -4.99 15.25
N ALA A 3 -28.50 -4.51 16.16
CA ALA A 3 -28.69 -3.09 16.44
C ALA A 3 -27.42 -2.35 16.91
N ARG A 4 -26.52 -3.01 17.66
CA ARG A 4 -25.26 -2.39 18.11
C ARG A 4 -24.28 -2.17 16.96
N ARG A 5 -24.18 -3.12 16.02
CA ARG A 5 -23.30 -3.00 14.84
C ARG A 5 -23.74 -1.87 13.90
N ALA A 6 -25.05 -1.72 13.69
CA ALA A 6 -25.60 -0.63 12.88
C ALA A 6 -25.33 0.75 13.51
N LEU A 7 -25.46 0.88 14.83
CA LEU A 7 -25.15 2.13 15.54
C LEU A 7 -23.66 2.48 15.51
N THR A 8 -22.78 1.48 15.65
CA THR A 8 -21.34 1.69 15.54
C THR A 8 -20.96 2.16 14.14
N ASN A 9 -21.50 1.52 13.08
CA ASN A 9 -21.20 1.91 11.69
C ASN A 9 -21.70 3.33 11.37
N ARG A 10 -22.89 3.70 11.88
CA ARG A 10 -23.42 5.07 11.76
C ARG A 10 -22.53 6.11 12.46
N ARG A 11 -21.97 5.77 13.62
CA ARG A 11 -21.06 6.66 14.35
C ARG A 11 -19.73 6.85 13.62
N VAL A 12 -19.22 5.78 12.98
CA VAL A 12 -18.01 5.86 12.14
C VAL A 12 -18.22 6.81 10.97
N GLY A 13 -19.35 6.69 10.25
CA GLY A 13 -19.66 7.60 9.14
C GLY A 13 -19.84 9.07 9.57
N ILE A 14 -20.46 9.32 10.73
CA ILE A 14 -20.59 10.69 11.28
C ILE A 14 -19.21 11.25 11.66
N ALA A 15 -18.36 10.45 12.29
CA ALA A 15 -17.01 10.88 12.65
C ALA A 15 -16.16 11.18 11.40
N ALA A 16 -16.22 10.32 10.38
CA ALA A 16 -15.53 10.54 9.11
C ALA A 16 -15.98 11.85 8.43
N GLY A 17 -17.30 12.07 8.34
CA GLY A 17 -17.84 13.31 7.77
C GLY A 17 -17.48 14.57 8.56
N ALA A 18 -17.35 14.48 9.89
CA ALA A 18 -16.91 15.60 10.72
C ALA A 18 -15.44 15.94 10.45
N HIS A 19 -14.56 14.95 10.39
CA HIS A 19 -13.16 15.14 10.02
C HIS A 19 -12.99 15.70 8.60
N ALA A 20 -13.78 15.20 7.64
CA ALA A 20 -13.81 15.73 6.28
C ALA A 20 -14.17 17.22 6.24
N SER A 21 -15.21 17.60 6.98
CA SER A 21 -15.67 18.99 7.06
C SER A 21 -14.62 19.90 7.69
N LEU A 22 -13.91 19.43 8.73
CA LEU A 22 -12.77 20.15 9.29
C LEU A 22 -11.64 20.31 8.27
N GLY A 23 -11.33 19.27 7.49
CA GLY A 23 -10.35 19.32 6.41
C GLY A 23 -10.67 20.39 5.38
N HIS A 24 -11.91 20.46 4.91
CA HIS A 24 -12.37 21.52 3.99
C HIS A 24 -12.30 22.91 4.63
N HIS A 25 -12.62 23.04 5.92
CA HIS A 25 -12.51 24.31 6.63
C HIS A 25 -11.06 24.80 6.73
N PHE A 26 -10.13 23.95 7.15
CA PHE A 26 -8.70 24.29 7.19
C PHE A 26 -8.14 24.59 5.80
N PHE A 27 -8.56 23.82 4.78
CA PHE A 27 -8.20 24.08 3.40
C PHE A 27 -8.60 25.50 2.95
N ALA A 28 -9.84 25.89 3.27
CA ALA A 28 -10.36 27.22 2.93
C ALA A 28 -9.63 28.36 3.67
N LEU A 29 -9.05 28.07 4.85
CA LEU A 29 -8.22 29.01 5.60
C LEU A 29 -6.77 29.08 5.09
N GLY A 30 -6.34 28.11 4.27
CA GLY A 30 -4.96 27.98 3.81
C GLY A 30 -4.06 27.20 4.78
N ASP A 31 -4.63 26.67 5.86
CA ASP A 31 -3.95 25.84 6.86
C ASP A 31 -3.83 24.41 6.33
N LEU A 32 -2.94 24.22 5.35
CA LEU A 32 -2.86 22.97 4.59
C LEU A 32 -2.41 21.79 5.45
N GLU A 33 -1.58 22.00 6.48
CA GLU A 33 -1.08 20.93 7.37
C GLU A 33 -2.23 20.33 8.21
N GLU A 34 -3.04 21.19 8.83
CA GLU A 34 -4.23 20.81 9.58
C GLU A 34 -5.31 20.22 8.67
N SER A 35 -5.45 20.75 7.45
CA SER A 35 -6.33 20.19 6.44
C SER A 35 -5.94 18.75 6.10
N LEU A 36 -4.64 18.51 5.86
CA LEU A 36 -4.11 17.18 5.55
C LEU A 36 -4.32 16.20 6.70
N ALA A 37 -4.07 16.64 7.94
CA ALA A 37 -4.29 15.83 9.13
C ALA A 37 -5.77 15.45 9.32
N ALA A 38 -6.69 16.40 9.10
CA ALA A 38 -8.13 16.14 9.21
C ALA A 38 -8.62 15.17 8.13
N PHE A 39 -8.15 15.28 6.88
CA PHE A 39 -8.47 14.29 5.84
C PHE A 39 -7.86 12.92 6.12
N ALA A 40 -6.66 12.85 6.71
CA ALA A 40 -6.07 11.59 7.13
C ALA A 40 -6.94 10.86 8.19
N GLU A 41 -7.41 11.58 9.21
CA GLU A 41 -8.32 11.03 10.23
C GLU A 41 -9.64 10.55 9.61
N ALA A 42 -10.19 11.27 8.63
CA ALA A 42 -11.39 10.84 7.91
C ALA A 42 -11.14 9.54 7.11
N LEU A 43 -10.01 9.44 6.42
CA LEU A 43 -9.61 8.25 5.66
C LEU A 43 -9.33 7.04 6.54
N LEU A 44 -8.80 7.22 7.75
CA LEU A 44 -8.62 6.12 8.70
C LEU A 44 -9.96 5.48 9.11
N LEU A 45 -11.05 6.27 9.09
CA LEU A 45 -12.40 5.80 9.40
C LEU A 45 -13.09 5.19 8.17
N THR A 46 -12.85 5.74 6.98
CA THR A 46 -13.42 5.28 5.71
C THR A 46 -12.37 5.23 4.61
N PRO A 47 -11.52 4.18 4.59
CA PRO A 47 -10.37 4.09 3.66
C PRO A 47 -10.79 3.90 2.20
N GLU A 48 -12.00 3.42 1.97
CA GLU A 48 -12.60 3.20 0.64
C GLU A 48 -13.21 4.47 0.03
N ASP A 49 -13.24 5.58 0.76
CA ASP A 49 -13.84 6.82 0.27
C ASP A 49 -12.90 7.53 -0.72
N SER A 50 -13.18 7.31 -2.01
CA SER A 50 -12.44 7.93 -3.12
C SER A 50 -12.50 9.47 -3.12
N VAL A 51 -13.55 10.08 -2.55
CA VAL A 51 -13.64 11.55 -2.46
C VAL A 51 -12.66 12.05 -1.43
N LEU A 52 -12.61 11.41 -0.25
CA LEU A 52 -11.64 11.78 0.79
C LEU A 52 -10.21 11.52 0.35
N ARG A 53 -9.95 10.44 -0.39
CA ARG A 53 -8.61 10.16 -0.94
C ARG A 53 -8.17 11.27 -1.89
N ARG A 54 -9.06 11.67 -2.80
CA ARG A 54 -8.80 12.77 -3.73
C ARG A 54 -8.53 14.08 -3.00
N ASP A 55 -9.35 14.41 -2.00
CA ASP A 55 -9.18 15.65 -1.23
C ASP A 55 -7.84 15.64 -0.47
N TYR A 56 -7.48 14.52 0.15
CA TYR A 56 -6.18 14.32 0.78
C TYR A 56 -5.01 14.50 -0.20
N GLU A 57 -5.06 13.86 -1.37
CA GLU A 57 -4.02 13.96 -2.40
C GLU A 57 -3.81 15.39 -2.91
N ILE A 58 -4.89 16.15 -3.07
CA ILE A 58 -4.82 17.56 -3.48
C ILE A 58 -4.04 18.36 -2.44
N VAL A 59 -4.39 18.22 -1.15
CA VAL A 59 -3.69 18.95 -0.08
C VAL A 59 -2.24 18.49 0.03
N TYR A 60 -1.98 17.19 -0.09
CA TYR A 60 -0.64 16.62 -0.03
C TYR A 60 0.28 17.23 -1.10
N ARG A 61 -0.18 17.32 -2.35
CA ARG A 61 0.61 17.89 -3.46
C ARG A 61 0.85 19.39 -3.31
N LEU A 62 -0.05 20.11 -2.65
CA LEU A 62 0.14 21.53 -2.38
C LEU A 62 1.20 21.78 -1.30
N LEU A 63 1.26 20.90 -0.29
CA LEU A 63 2.29 20.95 0.77
C LEU A 63 3.65 20.45 0.31
N TYR A 64 3.65 19.40 -0.51
CA TYR A 64 4.86 18.73 -0.98
C TYR A 64 4.87 18.72 -2.51
N PRO A 65 5.09 19.89 -3.15
CA PRO A 65 5.23 19.94 -4.60
C PRO A 65 6.48 19.13 -5.00
N ASP A 66 6.34 18.29 -6.02
CA ASP A 66 7.48 17.57 -6.58
C ASP A 66 8.56 18.59 -7.01
N PRO A 67 9.85 18.38 -6.68
CA PRO A 67 10.91 19.22 -7.18
C PRO A 67 10.96 19.09 -8.71
N THR A 68 10.67 20.19 -9.41
CA THR A 68 10.89 20.29 -10.86
C THR A 68 12.35 19.89 -11.17
N PRO A 69 12.62 19.09 -12.21
CA PRO A 69 13.98 18.64 -12.58
C PRO A 69 15.04 19.73 -12.89
N GLU A 70 14.76 21.01 -12.69
CA GLU A 70 15.63 22.13 -13.10
C GLU A 70 16.78 22.48 -12.13
N GLN A 71 17.20 21.57 -11.25
CA GLN A 71 18.41 21.76 -10.43
C GLN A 71 19.41 20.61 -10.50
N GLN A 72 19.59 20.03 -11.69
CA GLN A 72 20.81 19.29 -12.04
C GLN A 72 21.56 20.08 -13.12
N GLY A 73 22.12 21.22 -12.74
CA GLY A 73 22.74 22.13 -13.69
C GLY A 73 23.82 23.01 -13.07
N ASP A 74 24.68 22.47 -12.20
CA ASP A 74 25.98 23.07 -11.92
C ASP A 74 26.89 22.06 -11.21
N GLN A 75 27.53 21.18 -11.99
CA GLN A 75 28.79 20.57 -11.57
C GLN A 75 29.91 21.17 -12.42
N PRO A 76 30.90 21.86 -11.81
CA PRO A 76 32.10 22.25 -12.53
C PRO A 76 32.93 20.99 -12.79
N SER A 77 33.03 20.57 -14.05
CA SER A 77 33.95 19.52 -14.48
C SER A 77 35.40 19.99 -14.27
N ALA A 78 36.00 19.57 -13.16
CA ALA A 78 37.43 19.66 -12.95
C ALA A 78 38.13 18.44 -13.58
N LYS A 79 38.90 18.77 -14.61
CA LYS A 79 39.94 18.00 -15.29
C LYS A 79 40.90 17.29 -14.32
N ASN A 80 41.32 16.05 -14.64
CA ASN A 80 42.63 15.39 -14.37
C ASN A 80 42.50 13.91 -14.82
N GLU A 81 43.00 13.48 -15.98
CA GLU A 81 44.39 13.05 -16.32
C GLU A 81 44.99 11.92 -15.45
N GLU A 82 45.12 10.76 -16.11
CA GLU A 82 46.15 9.70 -16.09
C GLU A 82 46.75 9.15 -14.78
N GLY A 83 46.82 7.81 -14.69
CA GLY A 83 47.69 7.11 -13.73
C GLY A 83 47.44 5.59 -13.61
N SER A 84 48.28 4.81 -14.28
CA SER A 84 48.44 3.34 -14.30
C SER A 84 48.72 2.64 -12.96
N GLY A 85 48.38 1.35 -12.85
CA GLY A 85 48.91 0.45 -11.79
C GLY A 85 48.32 -0.98 -11.77
N GLU A 86 49.16 -1.97 -12.06
CA GLU A 86 48.92 -3.44 -12.13
C GLU A 86 48.58 -4.14 -10.79
N SER A 87 47.77 -5.23 -10.84
CA SER A 87 48.19 -6.62 -10.49
C SER A 87 47.08 -7.52 -9.90
N GLN A 88 46.80 -8.62 -10.63
CA GLN A 88 46.65 -10.05 -10.24
C GLN A 88 46.05 -10.47 -8.89
N GLN A 89 45.09 -11.42 -8.90
CA GLN A 89 45.28 -12.83 -8.47
C GLN A 89 43.98 -13.67 -8.64
N LEU A 90 44.07 -14.84 -9.30
CA LEU A 90 43.11 -15.96 -9.25
C LEU A 90 43.38 -16.83 -8.00
N PRO A 91 42.39 -17.57 -7.48
CA PRO A 91 42.37 -19.01 -7.80
C PRO A 91 40.96 -19.65 -7.89
N ASP A 92 40.87 -20.65 -8.78
CA ASP A 92 39.88 -21.75 -8.79
C ASP A 92 40.07 -22.67 -7.56
N PRO A 93 39.04 -23.40 -7.05
CA PRO A 93 38.63 -24.66 -7.70
C PRO A 93 37.13 -25.04 -7.62
N ALA A 94 36.69 -25.80 -8.63
CA ALA A 94 35.46 -26.62 -8.61
C ALA A 94 35.49 -27.72 -7.53
N PRO A 95 34.33 -28.28 -7.12
CA PRO A 95 33.78 -29.43 -7.85
C PRO A 95 32.23 -29.50 -7.93
N GLU A 96 31.71 -30.00 -9.06
CA GLU A 96 30.39 -30.67 -9.18
C GLU A 96 30.45 -32.06 -8.49
N PRO A 97 29.35 -32.83 -8.23
CA PRO A 97 28.02 -32.79 -8.87
C PRO A 97 26.80 -32.94 -7.91
N SER A 98 25.67 -32.32 -8.26
CA SER A 98 24.39 -32.60 -7.57
C SER A 98 23.46 -33.43 -8.46
N SER A 99 23.39 -34.70 -8.07
CA SER A 99 22.43 -35.75 -8.38
C SER A 99 21.04 -35.28 -8.80
N GLY A 100 20.56 -35.80 -9.92
CA GLY A 100 19.16 -35.77 -10.29
C GLY A 100 18.30 -36.61 -9.35
N GLN A 101 17.11 -36.11 -9.05
CA GLN A 101 16.01 -36.94 -8.59
C GLN A 101 14.72 -36.38 -9.16
N GLY A 102 14.17 -37.15 -10.11
CA GLY A 102 12.86 -36.91 -10.68
C GLY A 102 11.77 -37.12 -9.62
N GLY A 103 10.79 -36.24 -9.67
CA GLY A 103 9.55 -36.34 -8.92
C GLY A 103 8.47 -35.59 -9.68
N VAL A 104 7.77 -36.29 -10.58
CA VAL A 104 6.43 -35.90 -11.01
C VAL A 104 5.50 -35.94 -9.79
N PRO A 105 4.56 -35.00 -9.72
CA PRO A 105 3.20 -35.47 -9.72
C PRO A 105 2.37 -34.83 -10.83
N SER A 106 1.66 -35.71 -11.54
CA SER A 106 0.44 -35.40 -12.27
C SER A 106 -0.53 -34.59 -11.40
N GLY A 107 -0.99 -33.47 -11.95
CA GLY A 107 -2.21 -32.78 -11.55
C GLY A 107 -2.81 -32.17 -12.80
N GLY A 108 -3.72 -32.90 -13.45
CA GLY A 108 -4.50 -32.40 -14.58
C GLY A 108 -5.57 -31.41 -14.14
N GLY A 109 -6.08 -30.64 -15.11
CA GLY A 109 -7.17 -29.68 -14.95
C GLY A 109 -6.73 -28.31 -15.45
N GLU A 110 -6.72 -28.10 -16.76
CA GLU A 110 -7.84 -27.44 -17.47
C GLU A 110 -7.83 -25.91 -17.30
N GLY A 111 -7.30 -25.24 -18.31
CA GLY A 111 -7.96 -24.13 -19.00
C GLY A 111 -8.34 -22.89 -18.20
N GLY A 112 -7.55 -21.83 -18.43
CA GLY A 112 -8.11 -20.50 -18.67
C GLY A 112 -8.48 -19.69 -17.44
N GLU A 113 -7.54 -18.85 -17.01
CA GLU A 113 -7.68 -17.41 -16.77
C GLU A 113 -6.44 -16.98 -15.98
N GLU A 114 -5.76 -15.91 -16.40
CA GLU A 114 -4.60 -15.31 -15.73
C GLU A 114 -5.02 -14.66 -14.40
N GLY A 115 -5.54 -15.46 -13.48
CA GLY A 115 -5.95 -15.08 -12.14
C GLY A 115 -5.09 -15.79 -11.10
N LEU A 116 -4.72 -15.05 -10.05
CA LEU A 116 -4.04 -15.61 -8.88
C LEU A 116 -4.85 -16.76 -8.30
N SER A 117 -4.19 -17.86 -7.93
CA SER A 117 -4.88 -18.96 -7.27
C SER A 117 -5.47 -18.51 -5.93
N PRO A 118 -6.55 -19.14 -5.43
CA PRO A 118 -7.16 -18.77 -4.16
C PRO A 118 -6.17 -18.78 -2.97
N GLN A 119 -5.18 -19.67 -3.00
CA GLN A 119 -4.12 -19.73 -1.98
C GLN A 119 -3.12 -18.58 -2.10
N GLU A 120 -2.72 -18.20 -3.32
CA GLU A 120 -1.84 -17.05 -3.56
C GLU A 120 -2.52 -15.74 -3.18
N LEU A 121 -3.82 -15.61 -3.44
CA LEU A 121 -4.61 -14.45 -3.06
C LEU A 121 -4.70 -14.31 -1.52
N GLU A 122 -4.89 -15.41 -0.80
CA GLU A 122 -4.87 -15.41 0.67
C GLU A 122 -3.48 -15.05 1.23
N GLN A 123 -2.40 -15.52 0.58
CA GLN A 123 -1.03 -15.13 0.94
C GLN A 123 -0.77 -13.64 0.68
N GLN A 124 -1.23 -13.08 -0.44
CA GLN A 124 -1.07 -11.66 -0.74
C GLN A 124 -1.86 -10.77 0.22
N LEU A 125 -3.09 -11.14 0.57
CA LEU A 125 -3.88 -10.42 1.57
C LEU A 125 -3.17 -10.42 2.94
N ALA A 126 -2.62 -11.56 3.36
CA ALA A 126 -1.87 -11.65 4.62
C ALA A 126 -0.55 -10.85 4.60
N ALA A 127 0.14 -10.83 3.45
CA ALA A 127 1.33 -10.02 3.26
C ALA A 127 1.03 -8.52 3.35
N ILE A 128 -0.07 -8.07 2.74
CA ILE A 128 -0.53 -6.68 2.84
C ILE A 128 -0.85 -6.32 4.29
N ASP A 129 -1.60 -7.16 5.01
CA ASP A 129 -1.93 -6.93 6.42
C ASP A 129 -0.65 -6.80 7.28
N THR A 130 0.38 -7.60 6.98
CA THR A 130 1.69 -7.54 7.66
C THR A 130 2.42 -6.23 7.37
N GLN A 131 2.43 -5.77 6.13
CA GLN A 131 3.08 -4.50 5.76
C GLN A 131 2.40 -3.29 6.39
N VAL A 132 1.07 -3.29 6.50
CA VAL A 132 0.32 -2.25 7.20
C VAL A 132 0.72 -2.19 8.67
N ASP A 133 0.82 -3.35 9.34
CA ASP A 133 1.25 -3.43 10.73
C ASP A 133 2.70 -2.97 10.93
N GLU A 134 3.60 -3.30 10.00
CA GLU A 134 4.99 -2.84 10.03
C GLU A 134 5.12 -1.32 9.90
N ILE A 135 4.37 -0.70 8.97
CA ILE A 135 4.36 0.75 8.81
C ILE A 135 3.82 1.41 10.08
N ARG A 136 2.75 0.88 10.66
CA ARG A 136 2.18 1.37 11.91
C ARG A 136 3.15 1.23 13.09
N ALA A 137 3.85 0.11 13.19
CA ALA A 137 4.83 -0.13 14.24
C ALA A 137 6.04 0.81 14.12
N ARG A 138 6.51 1.07 12.89
CA ARG A 138 7.62 1.97 12.60
C ARG A 138 7.29 3.43 12.92
N ALA A 139 6.06 3.87 12.64
CA ALA A 139 5.61 5.23 12.86
C ALA A 139 5.41 5.58 14.35
N GLY A 140 5.43 4.59 15.26
CA GLY A 140 5.43 4.84 16.71
C GLY A 140 4.18 5.57 17.23
N GLY A 141 3.07 5.56 16.49
CA GLY A 141 1.78 6.15 16.88
C GLY A 141 1.39 7.45 16.17
N VAL A 142 2.32 8.12 15.47
CA VAL A 142 1.99 9.28 14.61
C VAL A 142 2.48 8.97 13.20
N LEU A 143 1.54 8.68 12.31
CA LEU A 143 1.84 8.40 10.91
C LEU A 143 2.23 9.70 10.20
N SER A 144 3.39 9.70 9.54
CA SER A 144 3.70 10.76 8.59
C SER A 144 2.74 10.68 7.38
N ALA A 145 2.57 11.78 6.67
CA ALA A 145 1.71 11.81 5.48
C ALA A 145 2.10 10.76 4.43
N ARG A 146 3.42 10.52 4.25
CA ARG A 146 3.92 9.48 3.34
C ARG A 146 3.55 8.07 3.81
N GLU A 147 3.64 7.80 5.11
CA GLU A 147 3.28 6.49 5.68
C GLU A 147 1.77 6.25 5.65
N ALA A 148 0.97 7.30 5.89
CA ALA A 148 -0.48 7.23 5.75
C ALA A 148 -0.89 6.90 4.31
N LEU A 149 -0.27 7.55 3.32
CA LEU A 149 -0.51 7.27 1.90
C LEU A 149 -0.11 5.84 1.53
N ALA A 150 1.06 5.36 1.99
CA ALA A 150 1.50 3.99 1.76
C ALA A 150 0.53 2.95 2.34
N ILE A 151 -0.03 3.19 3.54
CA ILE A 151 -1.06 2.33 4.12
C ILE A 151 -2.33 2.34 3.27
N LEU A 152 -2.74 3.49 2.75
CA LEU A 152 -3.95 3.60 1.93
C LEU A 152 -3.80 2.84 0.60
N GLU A 153 -2.66 2.94 -0.07
CA GLU A 153 -2.36 2.18 -1.29
C GLU A 153 -2.42 0.66 -1.04
N LEU A 154 -1.85 0.21 0.08
CA LEU A 154 -1.91 -1.20 0.49
C LEU A 154 -3.35 -1.67 0.75
N LEU A 155 -4.17 -0.86 1.42
CA LEU A 155 -5.56 -1.18 1.68
C LEU A 155 -6.41 -1.20 0.40
N GLU A 156 -6.14 -0.32 -0.56
CA GLU A 156 -6.79 -0.34 -1.87
C GLU A 156 -6.46 -1.62 -2.64
N GLU A 157 -5.18 -2.01 -2.66
CA GLU A 157 -4.75 -3.26 -3.29
C GLU A 157 -5.41 -4.47 -2.64
N ARG A 158 -5.52 -4.47 -1.30
CA ARG A 158 -6.23 -5.50 -0.54
C ARG A 158 -7.69 -5.61 -0.96
N THR A 159 -8.38 -4.48 -1.12
CA THR A 159 -9.79 -4.45 -1.53
C THR A 159 -9.96 -4.91 -2.98
N ARG A 160 -9.02 -4.56 -3.86
CA ARG A 160 -8.96 -5.06 -5.24
C ARG A 160 -8.79 -6.58 -5.29
N LEU A 161 -7.85 -7.13 -4.52
CA LEU A 161 -7.63 -8.58 -4.43
C LEU A 161 -8.83 -9.29 -3.80
N ALA A 162 -9.43 -8.73 -2.75
CA ALA A 162 -10.62 -9.31 -2.14
C ALA A 162 -11.81 -9.36 -3.12
N ALA A 163 -11.95 -8.37 -4.01
CA ALA A 163 -12.96 -8.36 -5.05
C ALA A 163 -12.75 -9.42 -6.14
N GLN A 164 -11.50 -9.86 -6.37
CA GLN A 164 -11.16 -10.94 -7.30
C GLN A 164 -11.54 -12.34 -6.77
N ASN A 165 -11.90 -12.48 -5.48
CA ASN A 165 -12.37 -13.74 -4.90
C ASN A 165 -13.76 -13.63 -4.23
N PRO A 166 -14.84 -13.47 -5.02
CA PRO A 166 -16.20 -13.34 -4.48
C PRO A 166 -16.75 -14.64 -3.86
N MET A 167 -16.07 -15.79 -4.05
CA MET A 167 -16.57 -17.12 -3.66
C MET A 167 -16.58 -17.41 -2.15
N ARG A 168 -16.10 -16.51 -1.29
CA ARG A 168 -16.20 -16.64 0.18
C ARG A 168 -17.22 -15.69 0.84
N GLY A 169 -17.87 -14.82 0.06
CA GLY A 169 -18.85 -13.85 0.54
C GLY A 169 -20.27 -14.39 0.77
N VAL A 170 -20.58 -15.62 0.33
CA VAL A 170 -21.92 -16.23 0.49
C VAL A 170 -21.83 -17.56 1.25
N ARG A 171 -21.72 -17.46 2.58
CA ARG A 171 -22.45 -18.39 3.46
C ARG A 171 -23.63 -17.63 4.08
N SER A 172 -24.54 -17.19 3.21
CA SER A 172 -25.95 -17.09 3.57
C SER A 172 -26.42 -18.53 3.79
N GLY A 173 -26.66 -18.91 5.04
CA GLY A 173 -27.25 -20.21 5.36
C GLY A 173 -28.66 -20.31 4.75
N PRO A 174 -29.04 -21.43 4.12
CA PRO A 174 -30.41 -21.66 3.69
C PRO A 174 -31.21 -22.12 4.92
N GLY A 175 -32.06 -21.24 5.46
CA GLY A 175 -32.81 -21.59 6.66
C GLY A 175 -33.98 -20.69 7.07
N ASP A 176 -34.38 -19.70 6.27
CA ASP A 176 -35.56 -18.88 6.57
C ASP A 176 -36.56 -18.94 5.38
N TYR A 177 -37.43 -19.95 5.42
CA TYR A 177 -38.83 -19.91 4.94
C TYR A 177 -39.68 -20.67 5.95
#